data_AF-A0A382XVM9-F1
#
_entry.id   AF-A0A382XVM9-F1
#
_cell.length_a   1.000
_cell.length_b   1.000
_cell.length_c   1.000
_cell.angle_alpha   90.00
_cell.angle_beta   90.00
_cell.angle_gamma   90.00
#
_symmetry.space_group_name_H-M   'P 1'
#
loop_
_entity.id
_entity.type
_entity.pdbx_description
1 polymer ?
#
loop_
_entity_poly.entity_id
_entity_poly.type
_entity_poly.pdbx_seq_one_letter_code
_entity_poly.pdbx_strand_id
1 'polypeptide(L)'
;RPGLFHSIKANSKQGVYALEFETPFKKNDLVRFKDDYGRQSKHYEGKKFTKKIKSNFMKFKKPKLGKKQKYNFKNLEISLEVRKNLKNLVNKDDMTTSAILDGKIVNKNGQNVISYGEIVKTSTLRILSDVFKIKKPLTILRVTKKK
;
A
#
# COMPACT_ATOMS: atom_id res chain seq x y z
N ARG A 1 -1.82 -3.45 -10.94
CA ARG A 1 -2.19 -3.24 -12.37
C ARG A 1 -3.55 -3.88 -12.58
N PRO A 2 -4.53 -3.17 -13.18
CA PRO A 2 -5.82 -3.78 -13.53
C PRO A 2 -5.63 -4.98 -14.46
N GLY A 3 -6.44 -6.03 -14.30
CA GLY A 3 -6.41 -7.22 -15.16
C GLY A 3 -5.27 -8.21 -14.92
N LEU A 4 -4.39 -7.97 -13.93
CA LEU A 4 -3.34 -8.94 -13.55
C LEU A 4 -3.87 -9.96 -12.55
N PHE A 5 -3.97 -11.22 -12.95
CA PHE A 5 -4.26 -12.31 -12.03
C PHE A 5 -3.09 -12.53 -11.07
N HIS A 6 -3.40 -12.62 -9.78
CA HIS A 6 -2.44 -12.88 -8.72
C HIS A 6 -3.12 -13.69 -7.61
N SER A 7 -2.31 -14.45 -6.88
CA SER A 7 -2.76 -15.24 -5.73
C SER A 7 -1.71 -15.20 -4.64
N ILE A 8 -2.15 -15.13 -3.38
CA ILE A 8 -1.27 -15.25 -2.22
C ILE A 8 -1.63 -16.54 -1.49
N LYS A 9 -0.64 -17.40 -1.26
CA LYS A 9 -0.77 -18.63 -0.47
C LYS A 9 0.27 -18.61 0.65
N ALA A 10 -0.17 -18.89 1.87
CA ALA A 10 0.75 -19.10 2.98
C ALA A 10 1.31 -20.52 2.92
N ASN A 11 2.62 -20.66 2.74
CA ASN A 11 3.31 -21.96 2.82
C ASN A 11 3.63 -22.37 4.27
N SER A 12 3.62 -21.40 5.19
CA SER A 12 3.85 -21.61 6.62
C SER A 12 2.56 -22.06 7.32
N LYS A 13 2.69 -23.00 8.27
CA LYS A 13 1.58 -23.43 9.14
C LYS A 13 1.05 -22.29 10.03
N GLN A 14 1.86 -21.27 10.29
CA GLN A 14 1.50 -20.08 11.06
C GLN A 14 0.68 -19.06 10.25
N GLY A 15 0.48 -19.29 8.95
CA GLY A 15 -0.28 -18.42 8.07
C GLY A 15 0.48 -17.18 7.60
N VAL A 16 -0.26 -16.19 7.09
CA VAL A 16 0.28 -14.92 6.59
C VAL A 16 -0.57 -13.75 7.06
N TYR A 17 0.07 -12.63 7.40
CA TYR A 17 -0.59 -11.35 7.56
C TYR A 17 -0.25 -10.49 6.35
N ALA A 18 -1.26 -10.18 5.53
CA ALA A 18 -1.13 -9.34 4.36
C ALA A 18 -1.78 -7.97 4.61
N LEU A 19 -1.14 -6.91 4.10
CA LEU A 19 -1.75 -5.60 3.96
C LEU A 19 -2.01 -5.38 2.46
N GLU A 20 -3.28 -5.25 2.10
CA GLU A 20 -3.72 -5.02 0.73
C GLU A 20 -4.34 -3.63 0.62
N PHE A 21 -3.99 -2.93 -0.46
CA PHE A 21 -4.45 -1.57 -0.75
C PHE A 21 -5.00 -1.53 -2.17
N GLU A 22 -6.21 -1.00 -2.35
CA GLU A 22 -6.91 -0.96 -3.64
C GLU A 22 -7.44 0.44 -3.96
N THR A 23 -7.61 0.74 -5.26
CA THR A 23 -8.07 2.04 -5.76
C THR A 23 -8.81 1.91 -7.10
N PRO A 24 -10.00 2.53 -7.26
CA PRO A 24 -11.11 2.57 -6.34
C PRO A 24 -11.89 1.25 -6.30
N PHE A 25 -12.61 1.08 -5.21
CA PHE A 25 -13.25 -0.16 -4.82
C PHE A 25 -14.61 -0.38 -5.49
N LYS A 26 -14.63 -1.08 -6.63
CA LYS A 26 -15.83 -1.77 -7.08
C LYS A 26 -15.77 -3.22 -6.58
N LYS A 27 -16.26 -3.48 -5.36
CA LYS A 27 -16.32 -4.86 -4.79
C LYS A 27 -16.91 -5.89 -5.76
N ASN A 28 -17.86 -5.45 -6.59
CA ASN A 28 -18.60 -6.29 -7.51
C ASN A 28 -17.84 -6.57 -8.81
N ASP A 29 -16.70 -5.90 -9.05
CA ASP A 29 -15.85 -6.02 -10.25
C ASP A 29 -14.73 -7.07 -10.08
N LEU A 30 -14.75 -7.81 -8.98
CA LEU A 30 -13.82 -8.90 -8.71
C LEU A 30 -14.37 -10.22 -9.29
N VAL A 31 -13.66 -10.77 -10.28
CA VAL A 31 -13.97 -12.05 -10.92
C VAL A 31 -12.92 -13.09 -10.55
N ARG A 32 -13.36 -14.30 -10.15
CA ARG A 32 -12.47 -15.44 -9.89
C ARG A 32 -12.29 -16.25 -11.17
N PHE A 33 -11.05 -16.34 -11.67
CA PHE A 33 -10.75 -17.03 -12.93
C PHE A 33 -10.60 -18.55 -12.77
N LYS A 34 -9.58 -18.99 -12.02
CA LYS A 34 -9.42 -20.39 -11.60
C LYS A 34 -9.44 -20.46 -10.09
N ASP A 35 -10.26 -21.34 -9.54
CA ASP A 35 -10.42 -21.51 -8.11
C ASP A 35 -10.66 -22.98 -7.78
N ASP A 36 -9.64 -23.63 -7.22
CA ASP A 36 -9.66 -25.06 -6.84
C ASP A 36 -10.66 -25.36 -5.71
N TYR A 37 -11.23 -24.31 -5.10
CA TYR A 37 -12.22 -24.39 -4.03
C TYR A 37 -13.68 -24.30 -4.54
N GLY A 38 -13.92 -24.37 -5.85
CA GLY A 38 -15.27 -24.43 -6.43
C GLY A 38 -16.06 -23.11 -6.39
N ARG A 39 -15.36 -21.96 -6.35
CA ARG A 39 -15.95 -20.62 -6.37
C ARG A 39 -15.68 -19.86 -7.67
N GLN A 40 -15.25 -20.57 -8.71
CA GLN A 40 -15.11 -20.03 -10.06
C GLN A 40 -16.41 -19.30 -10.48
N SER A 41 -16.27 -18.15 -11.13
CA SER A 41 -17.40 -17.30 -11.59
C SER A 41 -18.36 -16.79 -10.50
N LYS A 42 -18.09 -17.05 -9.21
CA LYS A 42 -18.86 -16.48 -8.10
C LYS A 42 -18.31 -15.11 -7.72
N HIS A 43 -19.19 -14.19 -7.35
CA HIS A 43 -18.82 -12.89 -6.78
C HIS A 43 -17.97 -13.04 -5.51
N TYR A 44 -17.20 -12.00 -5.19
CA TYR A 44 -16.40 -11.94 -3.96
C TYR A 44 -17.27 -12.05 -2.69
N GLU A 45 -16.62 -12.21 -1.53
CA GLU A 45 -17.29 -12.38 -0.24
C GLU A 45 -18.27 -11.22 0.06
N GLY A 46 -19.56 -11.56 0.20
CA GLY A 46 -20.63 -10.61 0.49
C GLY A 46 -20.73 -10.21 1.97
N LYS A 47 -21.70 -9.35 2.29
CA LYS A 47 -21.92 -8.77 3.62
C LYS A 47 -21.98 -9.81 4.75
N LYS A 48 -22.51 -11.01 4.50
CA LYS A 48 -22.59 -12.11 5.48
C LYS A 48 -21.23 -12.59 6.01
N PHE A 49 -20.16 -12.39 5.26
CA PHE A 49 -18.78 -12.72 5.66
C PHE A 49 -18.02 -11.52 6.23
N THR A 50 -18.67 -10.35 6.33
CA THR A 50 -18.08 -9.13 6.88
C THR A 50 -18.59 -8.87 8.30
N LYS A 51 -17.73 -8.32 9.16
CA LYS A 51 -18.09 -7.91 10.53
C LYS A 51 -17.70 -6.45 10.74
N LYS A 52 -18.41 -5.75 11.63
CA LYS A 52 -18.01 -4.41 12.07
C LYS A 52 -16.63 -4.48 12.72
N ILE A 53 -15.76 -3.52 12.39
CA ILE A 53 -14.40 -3.44 12.94
C ILE A 53 -14.49 -3.14 14.44
N LYS A 54 -14.01 -4.08 15.28
CA LYS A 54 -13.98 -3.91 16.73
C LYS A 54 -12.97 -2.82 17.14
N SER A 55 -13.11 -2.28 18.36
CA SER A 55 -12.25 -1.20 18.87
C SER A 55 -10.78 -1.60 19.00
N ASN A 56 -10.49 -2.87 19.29
CA ASN A 56 -9.15 -3.42 19.45
C ASN A 56 -8.37 -3.59 18.14
N PHE A 57 -9.01 -3.43 16.98
CA PHE A 57 -8.31 -3.45 15.70
C PHE A 57 -7.57 -2.14 15.46
N MET A 58 -6.40 -2.24 14.81
CA MET A 58 -5.67 -1.08 14.31
C MET A 58 -6.52 -0.31 13.29
N LYS A 59 -6.69 0.99 13.52
CA LYS A 59 -7.44 1.89 12.63
C LYS A 59 -6.52 3.00 12.13
N PHE A 60 -6.27 3.02 10.83
CA PHE A 60 -5.53 4.11 10.20
C PHE A 60 -6.36 5.39 10.26
N LYS A 61 -5.75 6.46 10.74
CA LYS A 61 -6.34 7.79 10.74
C LYS A 61 -6.02 8.43 9.39
N LYS A 62 -6.85 9.38 8.96
CA LYS A 62 -6.56 10.16 7.75
C LYS A 62 -5.21 10.86 7.93
N PRO A 63 -4.25 10.67 7.02
CA PRO A 63 -2.92 11.23 7.19
C PRO A 63 -2.94 12.74 6.91
N LYS A 64 -2.06 13.48 7.58
CA LYS A 64 -1.95 14.95 7.46
C LYS A 64 -0.56 15.31 6.94
N LEU A 65 -0.48 16.40 6.18
CA LEU A 65 0.78 16.88 5.61
C LEU A 65 1.83 17.11 6.71
N GLY A 66 3.04 16.56 6.49
CA GLY A 66 4.18 16.72 7.39
C GLY A 66 4.08 15.95 8.72
N LYS A 67 2.96 15.30 9.02
CA LYS A 67 2.78 14.51 10.25
C LYS A 67 2.99 13.02 9.97
N LYS A 68 4.00 12.43 10.61
CA LYS A 68 4.22 10.98 10.59
C LYS A 68 3.32 10.32 11.63
N GLN A 69 2.46 9.42 11.18
CA GLN A 69 1.63 8.57 12.03
C GLN A 69 2.30 7.20 12.13
N LYS A 70 2.34 6.62 13.32
CA LYS A 70 2.94 5.32 13.58
C LYS A 70 1.90 4.38 14.19
N TYR A 71 1.93 3.13 13.76
CA TYR A 71 1.06 2.07 14.22
C TYR A 71 1.88 0.83 14.52
N ASN A 72 1.56 0.18 15.63
CA ASN A 72 2.23 -1.04 16.05
C ASN A 72 1.38 -2.24 15.67
N PHE A 73 2.00 -3.21 14.99
CA PHE A 73 1.37 -4.49 14.70
C PHE A 73 2.36 -5.61 14.96
N LYS A 74 2.21 -6.30 16.10
CA LYS A 74 3.18 -7.30 16.58
C LYS A 74 4.61 -6.70 16.65
N ASN A 75 5.58 -7.37 16.04
CA ASN A 75 6.96 -6.93 15.91
C ASN A 75 7.20 -5.95 14.75
N LEU A 76 6.15 -5.41 14.13
CA LEU A 76 6.22 -4.45 13.04
C LEU A 76 5.80 -3.04 13.51
N GLU A 77 6.46 -2.03 12.97
CA GLU A 77 6.00 -0.64 12.96
C GLU A 77 5.53 -0.31 11.54
N ILE A 78 4.30 0.19 11.42
CA ILE A 78 3.75 0.73 10.19
C ILE A 78 3.74 2.23 10.35
N SER A 79 4.37 2.94 9.41
CA SER A 79 4.37 4.40 9.39
C SER A 79 3.67 4.95 8.17
N LEU A 80 2.91 6.01 8.35
CA LEU A 80 2.12 6.69 7.33
C LEU A 80 2.41 8.18 7.36
N GLU A 81 2.73 8.77 6.23
CA GLU A 81 3.06 10.19 6.12
C GLU A 81 2.63 10.78 4.78
N VAL A 82 2.34 12.08 4.77
CA VAL A 82 2.11 12.85 3.54
C VAL A 82 3.26 13.82 3.32
N ARG A 83 3.87 13.77 2.14
CA ARG A 83 5.10 14.51 1.80
C ARG A 83 4.93 15.28 0.49
N LYS A 84 5.35 16.56 0.49
CA LYS A 84 5.51 17.41 -0.71
C LYS A 84 6.89 17.26 -1.34
N ASN A 85 7.89 16.89 -0.54
CA ASN A 85 9.27 16.67 -0.93
C ASN A 85 9.81 15.43 -0.20
N LEU A 86 10.83 14.80 -0.78
CA LEU A 86 11.42 13.57 -0.25
C LEU A 86 12.91 13.71 0.09
N LYS A 87 13.46 14.92 -0.01
CA LYS A 87 14.88 15.22 0.29
C LYS A 87 15.35 14.72 1.68
N ASN A 88 14.43 14.65 2.65
CA ASN A 88 14.72 14.23 4.02
C ASN A 88 14.44 12.73 4.29
N LEU A 89 14.23 11.91 3.25
CA LEU A 89 14.17 10.45 3.39
C LEU A 89 15.59 9.89 3.59
N VAL A 90 15.95 9.71 4.86
CA VAL A 90 17.30 9.31 5.33
C VAL A 90 17.77 8.00 4.69
N ASN A 91 19.06 7.92 4.32
CA ASN A 91 19.73 6.75 3.71
C ASN A 91 19.64 5.46 4.54
N LYS A 92 19.42 5.54 5.85
CA LYS A 92 19.26 4.37 6.73
C LYS A 92 17.99 3.55 6.44
N ASP A 93 17.07 4.11 5.65
CA ASP A 93 15.79 3.50 5.27
C ASP A 93 15.86 2.77 3.90
N ASP A 94 17.04 2.62 3.28
CA ASP A 94 17.16 2.20 1.87
C ASP A 94 16.65 0.77 1.56
N MET A 95 16.60 -0.12 2.56
CA MET A 95 16.01 -1.48 2.43
C MET A 95 14.52 -1.54 2.73
N THR A 96 13.90 -0.43 3.15
CA THR A 96 12.47 -0.39 3.43
C THR A 96 11.69 -0.24 2.14
N THR A 97 10.62 -1.02 2.04
CA THR A 97 9.66 -0.91 0.94
C THR A 97 8.60 0.13 1.31
N SER A 98 8.34 1.03 0.37
CA SER A 98 7.34 2.08 0.46
C SER A 98 6.15 1.74 -0.45
N ALA A 99 4.96 1.81 0.10
CA ALA A 99 3.71 1.76 -0.65
C ALA A 99 3.20 3.19 -0.87
N ILE A 100 2.91 3.54 -2.12
CA ILE A 100 2.32 4.83 -2.49
C ILE A 100 0.80 4.69 -2.45
N LEU A 101 0.15 5.37 -1.49
CA LEU A 101 -1.30 5.27 -1.27
C LEU A 101 -2.07 6.41 -1.94
N ASP A 102 -1.43 7.54 -2.20
CA ASP A 102 -1.98 8.68 -2.94
C ASP A 102 -0.84 9.56 -3.47
N GLY A 103 -1.16 10.43 -4.42
CA GLY A 103 -0.22 11.35 -5.06
C GLY A 103 0.41 10.75 -6.31
N LYS A 104 1.29 11.54 -6.93
CA LYS A 104 2.05 11.12 -8.11
C LYS A 104 3.30 11.95 -8.32
N ILE A 105 4.32 11.28 -8.83
CA ILE A 105 5.52 11.87 -9.40
C ILE A 105 5.35 11.88 -10.92
N VAL A 106 5.64 13.00 -11.57
CA VAL A 106 5.47 13.17 -13.01
C VAL A 106 6.75 13.68 -13.68
N ASN A 107 6.94 13.32 -14.95
CA ASN A 107 8.01 13.89 -15.76
C ASN A 107 7.66 15.31 -16.25
N LYS A 108 8.57 15.92 -17.01
CA LYS A 108 8.40 17.26 -17.59
C LYS A 108 7.13 17.37 -18.48
N ASN A 109 6.75 16.27 -19.13
CA ASN A 109 5.57 16.18 -19.99
C ASN A 109 4.27 15.88 -19.21
N GLY A 110 4.35 15.78 -17.87
CA GLY A 110 3.20 15.48 -17.01
C GLY A 110 2.78 14.00 -16.99
N GLN A 111 3.55 13.10 -17.62
CA GLN A 111 3.31 11.66 -17.59
C GLN A 111 3.67 11.09 -16.20
N ASN A 112 2.89 10.13 -15.72
CA ASN A 112 3.12 9.51 -14.42
C ASN A 112 4.40 8.66 -14.44
N VAL A 113 5.32 8.95 -13.52
CA VAL A 113 6.52 8.14 -13.24
C VAL A 113 6.26 7.22 -12.06
N ILE A 114 5.65 7.77 -10.99
CA ILE A 114 5.14 7.00 -9.86
C ILE A 114 3.71 7.43 -9.55
N SER A 115 2.84 6.48 -9.20
CA SER A 115 1.47 6.75 -8.77
C SER A 115 1.00 5.83 -7.63
N TYR A 116 -0.23 6.03 -7.16
CA TYR A 116 -0.83 5.19 -6.14
C TYR A 116 -0.91 3.71 -6.57
N GLY A 117 -0.84 2.80 -5.61
CA GLY A 117 -0.82 1.35 -5.84
C GLY A 117 0.56 0.79 -6.20
N GLU A 118 1.59 1.63 -6.29
CA GLU A 118 2.95 1.17 -6.50
C GLU A 118 3.67 0.85 -5.19
N ILE A 119 4.48 -0.20 -5.26
CA ILE A 119 5.36 -0.68 -4.20
C ILE A 119 6.79 -0.46 -4.69
N VAL A 120 7.51 0.46 -4.04
CA VAL A 120 8.84 0.91 -4.49
C VAL A 120 9.82 0.90 -3.32
N LYS A 121 11.09 0.61 -3.60
CA LYS A 121 12.14 0.82 -2.59
C LYS A 121 12.24 2.30 -2.25
N THR A 122 12.43 2.61 -0.97
CA THR A 122 12.55 3.99 -0.50
C THR A 122 13.70 4.74 -1.20
N SER A 123 14.81 4.06 -1.47
CA SER A 123 15.94 4.61 -2.22
C SER A 123 15.58 4.99 -3.66
N THR A 124 14.86 4.13 -4.38
CA THR A 124 14.36 4.42 -5.73
C THR A 124 13.41 5.61 -5.72
N LEU A 125 12.50 5.66 -4.74
CA LEU A 125 11.56 6.76 -4.60
C LEU A 125 12.28 8.11 -4.38
N ARG A 126 13.38 8.13 -3.60
CA ARG A 126 14.24 9.30 -3.39
C ARG A 126 14.87 9.76 -4.70
N ILE A 127 15.57 8.89 -5.41
CA ILE A 127 16.23 9.20 -6.70
C ILE A 127 15.22 9.79 -7.69
N LEU A 128 14.04 9.16 -7.82
CA LEU A 128 13.01 9.63 -8.73
C LEU A 128 12.46 11.01 -8.33
N SER A 129 12.36 11.31 -7.04
CA SER A 129 11.90 12.62 -6.58
C SER A 129 12.91 13.76 -6.73
N ASP A 130 14.20 13.43 -6.88
CA ASP A 130 15.25 14.42 -7.15
C ASP A 130 15.28 14.79 -8.64
N VAL A 131 14.94 13.85 -9.52
CA VAL A 131 14.91 14.04 -10.98
C VAL A 131 13.56 14.54 -11.49
N PHE A 132 12.45 14.13 -10.86
CA PHE A 132 11.09 14.38 -11.33
C PHE A 132 10.25 15.20 -10.34
N LYS A 133 9.13 15.75 -10.83
CA LYS A 133 8.28 16.66 -10.06
C LYS A 133 7.18 15.90 -9.31
N ILE A 134 7.06 16.15 -8.00
CA ILE A 134 5.89 15.73 -7.23
C ILE A 134 4.73 16.70 -7.53
N LYS A 135 3.76 16.28 -8.34
CA LYS A 135 2.61 17.13 -8.73
C LYS A 135 1.54 17.20 -7.65
N LYS A 136 1.30 16.09 -6.95
CA LYS A 136 0.40 15.99 -5.80
C LYS A 136 1.17 15.36 -4.64
N PRO A 137 1.05 15.87 -3.39
CA PRO A 137 1.74 15.28 -2.25
C PRO A 137 1.54 13.78 -2.17
N LEU A 138 2.62 13.05 -1.91
CA LEU A 138 2.60 11.60 -1.82
C LEU A 138 2.13 11.19 -0.43
N THR A 139 1.17 10.26 -0.36
CA THR A 139 0.90 9.52 0.86
C THR A 139 1.70 8.23 0.81
N ILE A 140 2.64 8.09 1.74
CA ILE A 140 3.61 7.00 1.76
C ILE A 140 3.38 6.16 3.00
N LEU A 141 3.23 4.86 2.82
CA LEU A 141 3.21 3.88 3.89
C LEU A 141 4.49 3.06 3.87
N ARG A 142 5.11 2.86 5.04
CA ARG A 142 6.32 2.06 5.22
C ARG A 142 6.11 1.05 6.34
N VAL A 143 6.66 -0.15 6.17
CA VAL A 143 6.64 -1.20 7.19
C VAL A 143 8.08 -1.53 7.58
N THR A 144 8.37 -1.52 8.87
CA THR A 144 9.69 -1.85 9.41
C THR A 144 9.55 -2.90 10.52
N LYS A 145 10.54 -3.78 10.63
CA LYS A 145 10.67 -4.68 11.78
C LYS A 145 11.24 -3.89 12.95
N LYS A 146 10.66 -4.03 14.13
CA LYS A 146 11.22 -3.47 15.36
C LYS A 146 12.53 -4.21 15.67
N LYS A 147 13.54 -3.43 16.08
CA LYS A 147 14.78 -3.99 16.63
C LYS A 147 14.53 -4.54 18.03
#